data_AF-A0A2V7IE73-F1
#
_entry.id   AF-A0A2V7IE73-F1
#
_cell.length_a   1.000
_cell.length_b   1.000
_cell.length_c   1.000
_cell.angle_alpha   90.00
_cell.angle_beta   90.00
_cell.angle_gamma   90.00
#
_symmetry.space_group_name_H-M   'P 1'
#
loop_
_entity.id
_entity.type
_entity.pdbx_description
1 polymer ?
#
loop_
_entity_poly.entity_id
_entity_poly.type
_entity_poly.pdbx_seq_one_letter_code
_entity_poly.pdbx_strand_id
1 'polypeptide(L)'
;MVTGSGALTTSTPVLSDAVLVERIAALGDRAALAELDTRHGMTLYAIAYTLLLNPDAADVAVAATLREAWRRAASFIAREQTVGRWLAQLTRKAAQDQLRRSVMSPGGLLPRRTSVAPPSPRPPAREPSGHRARTSLRLTWVAAALVLPLILLT
;
A
#
# COMPACT_ATOMS: atom_id res chain seq x y z
N MET A 1 50.18 12.58 21.14
CA MET A 1 48.99 12.95 21.95
C MET A 1 47.79 13.05 21.02
N VAL A 2 46.69 12.40 21.41
CA VAL A 2 45.27 12.68 21.09
C VAL A 2 44.82 12.55 19.61
N THR A 3 44.34 11.35 19.25
CA THR A 3 42.92 10.93 19.07
C THR A 3 42.31 11.38 17.73
N GLY A 4 42.35 10.48 16.75
CA GLY A 4 41.44 10.54 15.61
C GLY A 4 40.03 10.15 16.07
N SER A 5 39.09 11.10 15.96
CA SER A 5 37.67 10.87 16.19
C SER A 5 37.16 9.73 15.31
N GLY A 6 36.86 8.59 15.92
CA GLY A 6 36.00 7.58 15.33
C GLY A 6 34.62 8.21 15.15
N ALA A 7 34.25 8.51 13.91
CA ALA A 7 32.87 8.79 13.56
C ALA A 7 32.04 7.56 13.93
N LEU A 8 31.34 7.64 15.06
CA LEU A 8 30.33 6.67 15.45
C LEU A 8 29.18 6.83 14.45
N THR A 9 29.24 6.08 13.34
CA THR A 9 28.10 5.89 12.46
C THR A 9 27.05 5.15 13.29
N THR A 10 26.14 5.89 13.93
CA THR A 10 24.95 5.33 14.56
C THR A 10 24.06 4.78 13.44
N SER A 11 24.36 3.57 12.98
CA SER A 11 23.49 2.78 12.12
C SER A 11 22.24 2.47 12.93
N THR A 12 21.16 3.20 12.69
CA THR A 12 19.87 2.94 13.35
C THR A 12 19.49 1.49 13.04
N PRO A 13 19.32 0.62 14.05
CA PRO A 13 19.07 -0.79 13.81
C PRO A 13 17.76 -0.95 13.04
N VAL A 14 17.79 -1.70 11.93
CA VAL A 14 16.60 -2.07 11.18
C VAL A 14 15.74 -2.97 12.07
N LEU A 15 14.64 -2.42 12.59
CA LEU A 15 13.72 -3.16 13.45
C LEU A 15 13.00 -4.25 12.64
N SER A 16 12.74 -5.39 13.24
CA SER A 16 11.93 -6.44 12.62
C SER A 16 10.47 -6.01 12.49
N ASP A 17 9.74 -6.58 11.53
CA ASP A 17 8.33 -6.23 11.34
C ASP A 17 7.47 -6.51 12.56
N ALA A 18 7.79 -7.56 13.33
CA ALA A 18 7.08 -7.88 14.58
C ALA A 18 7.24 -6.75 15.62
N VAL A 19 8.45 -6.22 15.77
CA VAL A 19 8.73 -5.09 16.67
C VAL A 19 8.00 -3.83 16.20
N LEU A 20 7.88 -3.60 14.89
CA LEU A 20 7.08 -2.49 14.37
C LEU A 20 5.60 -2.62 14.76
N VAL A 21 5.02 -3.82 14.64
CA VAL A 21 3.64 -4.08 15.06
C VAL A 21 3.46 -3.92 16.58
N GLU A 22 4.43 -4.38 17.38
CA GLU A 22 4.42 -4.18 18.84
C GLU A 22 4.45 -2.70 19.22
N ARG A 23 5.29 -1.88 18.55
CA ARG A 23 5.32 -0.42 18.77
C ARG A 23 4.00 0.24 18.40
N ILE A 24 3.35 -0.20 17.32
CA ILE A 24 2.01 0.29 16.96
C ILE A 24 1.01 -0.05 18.06
N ALA A 25 1.03 -1.29 18.56
CA ALA A 25 0.11 -1.76 19.60
C ALA A 25 0.30 -1.04 20.94
N ALA A 26 1.54 -0.87 21.38
CA ALA A 26 1.87 -0.34 22.70
C ALA A 26 1.83 1.20 22.75
N LEU A 27 2.27 1.87 21.69
CA LEU A 27 2.50 3.31 21.68
C LEU A 27 1.62 4.08 20.70
N GLY A 28 0.87 3.40 19.83
CA GLY A 28 0.24 4.07 18.69
C GLY A 28 1.28 4.74 17.80
N ASP A 29 2.37 4.04 17.50
CA ASP A 29 3.50 4.58 16.76
C ASP A 29 3.20 4.68 15.25
N ARG A 30 2.94 5.90 14.77
CA ARG A 30 2.67 6.18 13.35
C ARG A 30 3.89 5.97 12.46
N ALA A 31 5.10 6.19 12.97
CA ALA A 31 6.32 5.98 12.21
C ALA A 31 6.55 4.48 11.96
N ALA A 32 6.22 3.63 12.95
CA ALA A 32 6.28 2.18 12.77
C ALA A 32 5.28 1.68 11.71
N LEU A 33 4.07 2.27 11.64
CA LEU A 33 3.12 1.94 10.56
C LEU A 33 3.63 2.40 9.18
N ALA A 34 4.23 3.58 9.09
CA ALA A 34 4.82 4.10 7.85
C ALA A 34 6.00 3.23 7.36
N GLU A 35 6.80 2.70 8.29
CA GLU A 35 7.87 1.76 7.97
C GLU A 35 7.31 0.43 7.43
N LEU A 36 6.21 -0.09 7.99
CA LEU A 36 5.53 -1.27 7.45
C LEU A 36 4.98 -1.00 6.03
N ASP A 37 4.42 0.18 5.79
CA ASP A 37 3.97 0.58 4.45
C ASP A 37 5.15 0.67 3.46
N THR A 38 6.26 1.26 3.87
CA THR A 38 7.46 1.36 3.03
C THR A 38 7.99 -0.02 2.61
N ARG A 39 7.96 -1.00 3.52
CA ARG A 39 8.46 -2.37 3.26
C ARG A 39 7.47 -3.25 2.50
N HIS A 40 6.20 -3.18 2.85
CA HIS A 40 5.18 -4.12 2.34
C HIS A 40 4.24 -3.52 1.32
N GLY A 41 4.14 -2.19 1.22
CA GLY A 41 3.15 -1.48 0.41
C GLY A 41 3.07 -1.97 -1.03
N MET A 42 4.21 -2.17 -1.70
CA MET A 42 4.24 -2.73 -3.06
C MET A 42 3.69 -4.16 -3.14
N THR A 43 3.98 -5.00 -2.16
CA THR A 43 3.45 -6.37 -2.07
C THR A 43 1.94 -6.35 -1.82
N LEU A 44 1.46 -5.50 -0.91
CA LEU A 44 0.03 -5.34 -0.65
C LEU A 44 -0.69 -4.82 -1.89
N TYR A 45 -0.12 -3.83 -2.57
CA TYR A 45 -0.64 -3.30 -3.82
C TYR A 45 -0.73 -4.39 -4.90
N ALA A 46 0.34 -5.18 -5.10
CA ALA A 46 0.32 -6.27 -6.08
C ALA A 46 -0.78 -7.30 -5.79
N ILE A 47 -0.98 -7.67 -4.52
CA ILE A 47 -2.07 -8.57 -4.12
C ILE A 47 -3.43 -7.96 -4.43
N ALA A 48 -3.66 -6.70 -4.02
CA ALA A 48 -4.92 -6.01 -4.22
C ALA A 48 -5.24 -5.81 -5.71
N TYR A 49 -4.26 -5.37 -6.50
CA TYR A 49 -4.38 -5.16 -7.93
C TYR A 49 -4.69 -6.46 -8.67
N THR A 50 -4.07 -7.58 -8.29
CA THR A 50 -4.37 -8.89 -8.89
C THR A 50 -5.83 -9.30 -8.70
N LEU A 51 -6.44 -8.92 -7.57
CA LEU A 51 -7.85 -9.24 -7.28
C LEU A 51 -8.85 -8.26 -7.87
N LEU A 52 -8.48 -6.98 -7.96
CA LEU A 52 -9.39 -5.89 -8.33
C LEU A 52 -9.26 -5.46 -9.79
N LEU A 53 -8.09 -5.67 -10.42
CA LEU A 53 -7.75 -5.21 -11.77
C LEU A 53 -8.04 -3.72 -12.01
N ASN A 54 -8.01 -2.93 -10.93
CA ASN A 54 -8.28 -1.50 -10.90
C ASN A 54 -7.27 -0.84 -9.96
N PRO A 55 -6.41 0.08 -10.46
CA PRO A 55 -5.35 0.70 -9.65
C PRO A 55 -5.92 1.55 -8.51
N ASP A 56 -6.96 2.36 -8.75
CA ASP A 56 -7.56 3.22 -7.73
C ASP A 56 -8.19 2.37 -6.61
N ALA A 57 -8.87 1.28 -6.97
CA ALA A 57 -9.45 0.37 -5.99
C ALA A 57 -8.37 -0.39 -5.20
N ALA A 58 -7.22 -0.69 -5.83
CA ALA A 58 -6.08 -1.31 -5.18
C ALA A 58 -5.45 -0.39 -4.12
N ASP A 59 -5.24 0.89 -4.45
CA ASP A 59 -4.74 1.88 -3.50
C ASP A 59 -5.67 2.03 -2.29
N VAL A 60 -6.99 2.07 -2.53
CA VAL A 60 -7.99 2.12 -1.45
C VAL A 60 -7.92 0.87 -0.57
N ALA A 61 -7.71 -0.32 -1.16
CA ALA A 61 -7.58 -1.57 -0.43
C ALA A 61 -6.29 -1.61 0.42
N VAL A 62 -5.16 -1.13 -0.10
CA VAL A 62 -3.90 -1.01 0.65
C VAL A 62 -4.09 -0.07 1.85
N ALA A 63 -4.64 1.12 1.64
CA ALA A 63 -4.91 2.06 2.72
C ALA A 63 -5.88 1.48 3.77
N ALA A 64 -6.90 0.73 3.34
CA ALA A 64 -7.81 0.04 4.25
C ALA A 64 -7.10 -1.06 5.06
N THR A 65 -6.16 -1.77 4.44
CA THR A 65 -5.33 -2.80 5.07
C THR A 65 -4.48 -2.22 6.18
N LEU A 66 -3.78 -1.11 5.94
CA LEU A 66 -2.93 -0.47 6.95
C LEU A 66 -3.77 0.10 8.11
N ARG A 67 -4.95 0.66 7.82
CA ARG A 67 -5.90 1.08 8.88
C ARG A 67 -6.38 -0.09 9.73
N GLU A 68 -6.61 -1.25 9.12
CA GLU A 68 -7.01 -2.46 9.84
C GLU A 68 -5.83 -3.04 10.64
N ALA A 69 -4.61 -3.02 10.08
CA ALA A 69 -3.40 -3.42 10.77
C ALA A 69 -3.17 -2.56 12.02
N TRP A 70 -3.36 -1.25 11.92
CA TRP A 70 -3.33 -0.34 13.07
C TRP A 70 -4.32 -0.75 14.16
N ARG A 71 -5.60 -0.96 13.80
CA ARG A 71 -6.64 -1.35 14.76
C ARG A 71 -6.39 -2.71 15.42
N ARG A 72 -5.74 -3.63 14.71
CA ARG A 72 -5.56 -5.03 15.13
C ARG A 72 -4.15 -5.34 15.61
N ALA A 73 -3.27 -4.35 15.68
CA ALA A 73 -1.89 -4.53 16.09
C ALA A 73 -1.77 -5.22 17.45
N ALA A 74 -2.59 -4.84 18.43
CA ALA A 74 -2.60 -5.44 19.77
C ALA A 74 -3.04 -6.92 19.81
N SER A 75 -3.69 -7.41 18.75
CA SER A 75 -4.12 -8.80 18.64
C SER A 75 -3.16 -9.65 17.78
N PHE A 76 -2.09 -9.07 17.26
CA PHE A 76 -1.11 -9.81 16.47
C PHE A 76 -0.22 -10.66 17.39
N ILE A 77 -0.02 -11.92 17.01
CA ILE A 77 0.76 -12.90 17.76
C ILE A 77 1.89 -13.42 16.87
N ALA A 78 3.12 -12.93 17.10
CA ALA A 78 4.27 -13.20 16.23
C ALA A 78 4.67 -14.69 16.15
N ARG A 79 4.36 -15.48 17.19
CA ARG A 79 4.64 -16.93 17.21
C ARG A 79 3.73 -17.75 16.28
N GLU A 80 2.56 -17.23 15.91
CA GLU A 80 1.56 -17.95 15.11
C GLU A 80 1.67 -17.66 13.61
N GLN A 81 2.07 -16.44 13.24
CA GLN A 81 2.26 -16.07 11.84
C GLN A 81 3.20 -14.86 11.68
N THR A 82 3.82 -14.76 10.50
CA THR A 82 4.62 -13.59 10.14
C THR A 82 3.74 -12.38 9.82
N VAL A 83 4.28 -11.17 10.04
CA VAL A 83 3.58 -9.91 9.72
C VAL A 83 3.22 -9.85 8.23
N GLY A 84 4.11 -10.27 7.33
CA GLY A 84 3.81 -10.32 5.90
C GLY A 84 2.62 -11.21 5.55
N ARG A 85 2.52 -12.41 6.17
CA ARG A 85 1.36 -13.31 5.97
C ARG A 85 0.08 -12.68 6.50
N TRP A 86 0.14 -12.07 7.67
CA TRP A 86 -0.98 -11.39 8.30
C TRP A 86 -1.48 -10.20 7.46
N LEU A 87 -0.58 -9.32 7.01
CA LEU A 87 -0.92 -8.19 6.14
C LEU A 87 -1.50 -8.66 4.79
N ALA A 88 -0.98 -9.74 4.21
CA ALA A 88 -1.53 -10.32 2.99
C ALA A 88 -2.97 -10.84 3.19
N GLN A 89 -3.29 -11.42 4.35
CA GLN A 89 -4.66 -11.83 4.68
C GLN A 89 -5.59 -10.61 4.81
N LEU A 90 -5.16 -9.57 5.53
CA LEU A 90 -5.92 -8.32 5.66
C LEU A 90 -6.16 -7.66 4.29
N THR A 91 -5.16 -7.69 3.40
CA THR A 91 -5.26 -7.16 2.03
C THR A 91 -6.31 -7.89 1.21
N ARG A 92 -6.30 -9.22 1.23
CA ARG A 92 -7.31 -10.02 0.52
C ARG A 92 -8.72 -9.72 1.03
N LYS A 93 -8.90 -9.61 2.35
CA LYS A 93 -10.18 -9.21 2.95
C LYS A 93 -10.61 -7.82 2.47
N ALA A 94 -9.70 -6.83 2.53
CA ALA A 94 -9.98 -5.47 2.09
C ALA A 94 -10.35 -5.40 0.60
N ALA A 95 -9.67 -6.15 -0.27
CA ALA A 95 -9.98 -6.24 -1.69
C ALA A 95 -11.36 -6.88 -1.93
N GLN A 96 -11.70 -7.96 -1.23
CA GLN A 96 -13.03 -8.56 -1.30
C GLN A 96 -14.13 -7.57 -0.85
N ASP A 97 -13.87 -6.78 0.18
CA ASP A 97 -14.80 -5.74 0.64
C ASP A 97 -15.00 -4.65 -0.44
N GLN A 98 -13.94 -4.27 -1.18
CA GLN A 98 -14.06 -3.33 -2.30
C GLN A 98 -14.87 -3.92 -3.47
N LEU A 99 -14.67 -5.21 -3.78
CA LEU A 99 -15.46 -5.89 -4.81
C LEU A 99 -16.95 -5.92 -4.43
N ARG A 100 -17.27 -6.24 -3.17
CA ARG A 100 -18.65 -6.20 -2.66
C ARG A 100 -19.27 -4.81 -2.80
N ARG A 101 -18.55 -3.75 -2.44
CA ARG A 101 -19.02 -2.36 -2.59
C ARG A 101 -19.25 -1.95 -4.04
N SER A 102 -18.41 -2.43 -4.95
CA SER A 102 -18.52 -2.15 -6.38
C SER A 102 -19.78 -2.78 -6.98
N VAL A 103 -20.11 -4.00 -6.56
CA VAL A 103 -21.35 -4.69 -7.00
C VAL A 103 -22.60 -4.02 -6.41
N MET A 104 -22.53 -3.53 -5.16
CA MET A 104 -23.68 -2.90 -4.48
C MET A 104 -23.86 -1.41 -4.82
N SER A 105 -22.97 -0.80 -5.61
CA SER A 105 -23.12 0.59 -6.02
C SER A 105 -24.32 0.74 -6.98
N PRO A 106 -25.27 1.68 -6.73
CA PRO A 106 -26.55 1.77 -7.47
C PRO A 106 -26.47 2.01 -8.98
N GLY A 107 -25.27 2.19 -9.54
CA GLY A 107 -25.02 2.24 -10.99
C GLY A 107 -24.63 0.90 -11.62
N GLY A 108 -24.62 -0.20 -10.86
CA GLY A 108 -24.28 -1.55 -11.30
C GLY A 108 -25.35 -2.19 -12.18
N LEU A 109 -25.63 -1.60 -13.35
CA LEU A 109 -26.20 -2.36 -14.46
C LEU A 109 -25.17 -3.43 -14.83
N LEU A 110 -25.56 -4.69 -14.63
CA LEU A 110 -24.82 -5.88 -15.02
C LEU A 110 -24.24 -5.71 -16.44
N PRO A 111 -23.08 -6.29 -16.75
CA PRO A 111 -22.64 -6.36 -18.13
C PRO A 111 -23.74 -7.07 -18.92
N ARG A 112 -24.35 -6.34 -19.86
CA ARG A 112 -25.08 -6.91 -20.99
C ARG A 112 -24.18 -8.03 -21.53
N ARG A 113 -24.51 -9.30 -21.24
CA ARG A 113 -23.98 -10.42 -22.02
C ARG A 113 -24.35 -10.05 -23.45
N THR A 114 -23.36 -9.61 -24.22
CA THR A 114 -23.53 -9.33 -25.63
C THR A 114 -23.93 -10.65 -26.26
N SER A 115 -25.23 -10.86 -26.42
CA SER A 115 -25.77 -11.68 -27.48
C SER A 115 -24.97 -11.29 -28.72
N VAL A 116 -24.20 -12.24 -29.23
CA VAL A 116 -23.43 -12.09 -30.47
C VAL A 116 -24.44 -11.79 -31.57
N ALA A 117 -24.60 -10.51 -31.89
CA ALA A 117 -25.17 -10.09 -33.14
C ALA A 117 -24.15 -10.44 -34.24
N PRO A 118 -24.56 -11.04 -35.37
CA PRO A 118 -23.64 -11.43 -36.44
C PRO A 118 -22.90 -10.20 -37.00
N PRO A 119 -21.64 -10.36 -37.43
CA PRO A 119 -20.81 -9.23 -37.86
C PRO A 119 -21.34 -8.68 -39.19
N SER A 120 -21.76 -7.42 -39.20
CA SER A 120 -21.92 -6.63 -40.43
C SER A 120 -20.63 -5.85 -40.72
N PRO A 121 -20.30 -5.64 -42.01
CA PRO A 121 -18.92 -5.48 -42.49
C PRO A 121 -18.34 -4.08 -42.20
N ARG A 122 -17.06 -4.05 -41.83
CA ARG A 122 -16.27 -2.80 -41.74
C ARG A 122 -15.90 -2.31 -43.14
N PRO A 123 -15.92 -0.98 -43.35
CA PRO A 123 -14.89 -0.34 -44.16
C PRO A 123 -14.22 0.86 -43.46
N PRO A 124 -13.07 1.32 -43.96
CA PRO A 124 -11.96 1.83 -43.14
C PRO A 124 -11.84 3.35 -43.16
N ALA A 125 -11.25 3.92 -42.11
CA ALA A 125 -10.31 5.04 -42.24
C ALA A 125 -9.51 5.20 -40.94
N ARG A 126 -8.19 5.20 -41.11
CA ARG A 126 -7.22 5.58 -40.09
C ARG A 126 -7.28 7.10 -39.88
N GLU A 127 -7.22 7.53 -38.63
CA GLU A 127 -6.68 8.83 -38.22
C GLU A 127 -5.95 8.60 -36.88
N PRO A 128 -4.61 8.73 -36.84
CA PRO A 128 -3.81 8.59 -35.62
C PRO A 128 -3.56 9.98 -35.01
N SER A 129 -4.19 10.29 -33.88
CA SER A 129 -3.87 11.46 -33.03
C SER A 129 -4.62 11.32 -31.70
N GLY A 130 -4.02 11.40 -30.52
CA GLY A 130 -2.66 11.72 -30.17
C GLY A 130 -2.38 11.35 -28.71
N HIS A 131 -1.10 11.36 -28.40
CA HIS A 131 -0.54 11.19 -27.08
C HIS A 131 -1.20 12.16 -26.10
N ARG A 132 -1.94 11.64 -25.12
CA ARG A 132 -2.12 12.30 -23.82
C ARG A 132 -1.52 11.40 -22.75
N ALA A 133 -0.25 11.68 -22.50
CA ALA A 133 0.36 11.49 -21.20
C ALA A 133 -0.64 11.86 -20.09
N ARG A 134 -0.86 10.94 -19.17
CA ARG A 134 -1.33 11.27 -17.82
C ARG A 134 -0.46 10.50 -16.85
N THR A 135 0.66 11.14 -16.55
CA THR A 135 1.42 11.07 -15.30
C THR A 135 0.51 10.73 -14.13
N SER A 136 0.50 9.48 -13.70
CA SER A 136 0.11 9.15 -12.33
C SER A 136 1.20 9.70 -11.42
N LEU A 137 0.94 10.88 -10.87
CA LEU A 137 1.69 11.42 -9.75
C LEU A 137 1.71 10.34 -8.67
N ARG A 138 2.84 9.65 -8.55
CA ARG A 138 3.30 9.12 -7.28
C ARG A 138 3.39 10.33 -6.34
N LEU A 139 2.32 10.62 -5.61
CA LEU A 139 2.36 11.60 -4.55
C LEU A 139 3.41 11.11 -3.55
N THR A 140 4.52 11.81 -3.63
CA THR A 140 5.73 11.67 -2.87
C THR A 140 5.37 11.99 -1.43
N TRP A 141 5.05 10.97 -0.62
CA TRP A 141 5.13 11.11 0.84
C TRP A 141 6.61 11.02 1.25
N VAL A 142 7.43 11.94 0.74
CA VAL A 142 8.72 12.27 1.33
C VAL A 142 8.57 13.67 1.88
N ALA A 143 8.32 13.74 3.20
CA ALA A 143 8.80 14.75 4.14
C ALA A 143 7.82 14.89 5.32
N ALA A 144 8.04 14.13 6.39
CA ALA A 144 7.90 14.60 7.78
C ALA A 144 8.19 13.46 8.78
N ALA A 145 9.37 12.87 8.70
CA ALA A 145 10.03 12.33 9.89
C ALA A 145 11.50 12.74 9.80
N LEU A 146 11.67 14.06 9.80
CA LEU A 146 12.94 14.74 9.96
C LEU A 146 13.40 14.44 11.39
N VAL A 147 14.17 13.38 11.57
CA VAL A 147 15.07 13.23 12.72
C VAL A 147 16.45 13.01 12.14
N LEU A 148 16.96 14.05 11.49
CA LEU A 148 18.40 14.22 11.40
C LEU A 148 18.87 14.53 12.84
N PRO A 149 19.82 13.76 13.39
CA PRO A 149 20.26 13.89 14.76
C PRO A 149 21.14 15.13 14.94
N LEU A 150 21.04 15.73 16.13
CA LEU A 150 22.07 16.50 16.84
C LEU A 150 22.53 17.82 16.19
N ILE A 151 22.43 18.94 16.94
CA ILE A 151 23.54 19.87 17.23
C ILE A 151 23.02 21.06 18.07
N LEU A 152 23.73 21.29 19.19
CA LEU A 152 23.89 22.51 20.00
C LEU A 152 22.83 22.91 21.05
N LEU A 153 23.12 22.42 22.26
CA LEU A 153 23.16 23.18 23.51
C LEU A 153 24.02 24.45 23.37
N THR A 154 23.42 25.62 23.58
CA THR A 154 23.98 26.83 24.22
C THR A 154 22.81 27.74 24.59
#